data_AF-A0A151I1M0-F1
#
_entry.id   AF-A0A151I1M0-F1
#
_cell.length_a   1.000
_cell.length_b   1.000
_cell.length_c   1.000
_cell.angle_alpha   90.00
_cell.angle_beta   90.00
_cell.angle_gamma   90.00
#
_symmetry.space_group_name_H-M   'P 1'
#
loop_
_entity.id
_entity.type
_entity.pdbx_description
1 polymer ?
#
loop_
_entity_poly.entity_id
_entity_poly.type
_entity_poly.pdbx_seq_one_letter_code
_entity_poly.pdbx_strand_id
1 'polypeptide(L)'
;MFEYTYGEIPASIIEPPLNIKMDEDESNKQSSVDANIIDFGNLNLNGEIDFGEKVDLDTRGDIDWGEEGAEQSIMEIDYNISLEESGIVVETVGHEGGVATGCEAYTVLDNPTMRSEFINQLFELEAFMKLRLYEFKGDDKNNLLSFNQMQNASSILQLSTTETTQNMLNNIQVILSEMLHNNVQHLHNIKHYPKYVDIVAIILKQKLNLIDRMITQQEFVRQKQDDTRNQIDKLRSLLKLIIQRTKELQTEIERNISKKYKNRMVHLTGGVNTL
;
A
#
# COMPACT_ATOMS: atom_id res chain seq x y z
N MET A 1 -3.93 -23.39 -15.93
CA MET A 1 -2.91 -22.49 -16.51
C MET A 1 -2.27 -23.16 -17.72
N PHE A 2 -2.03 -24.47 -17.66
CA PHE A 2 -1.62 -25.29 -18.80
C PHE A 2 -2.36 -24.98 -20.13
N GLU A 3 -3.70 -24.95 -20.12
CA GLU A 3 -4.49 -24.62 -21.33
C GLU A 3 -4.28 -23.19 -21.83
N TYR A 4 -4.09 -22.23 -20.94
CA TYR A 4 -3.82 -20.84 -21.31
C TYR A 4 -2.42 -20.68 -21.93
N THR A 5 -1.44 -21.42 -21.42
CA THR A 5 -0.04 -21.35 -21.89
C THR A 5 0.19 -22.15 -23.17
N TYR A 6 -0.41 -23.34 -23.27
CA TYR A 6 -0.13 -24.30 -24.35
C TYR A 6 -1.28 -24.46 -25.36
N GLY A 7 -2.46 -23.89 -25.09
CA GLY A 7 -3.62 -24.01 -25.98
C GLY A 7 -4.27 -25.39 -26.00
N GLU A 8 -3.84 -26.31 -25.12
CA GLU A 8 -4.32 -27.69 -25.05
C GLU A 8 -4.82 -28.04 -23.64
N ILE A 9 -5.82 -28.91 -23.57
CA ILE A 9 -6.37 -29.38 -22.30
C ILE A 9 -5.39 -30.41 -21.70
N PRO A 10 -4.95 -30.25 -20.43
CA PRO A 10 -4.05 -31.21 -19.80
C PRO A 10 -4.74 -32.56 -19.59
N ALA A 11 -4.02 -33.68 -19.80
CA ALA A 11 -4.59 -35.02 -19.61
C ALA A 11 -4.78 -35.39 -18.13
N SER A 12 -4.01 -34.78 -17.23
CA SER A 12 -4.25 -34.86 -15.78
C SER A 12 -3.70 -33.63 -15.05
N ILE A 13 -4.34 -33.28 -13.93
CA ILE A 13 -4.01 -32.11 -13.10
C ILE A 13 -3.55 -32.62 -11.74
N ILE A 14 -2.33 -32.26 -11.34
CA ILE A 14 -1.80 -32.57 -10.01
C ILE A 14 -1.69 -31.24 -9.25
N GLU A 15 -2.68 -30.97 -8.41
CA GLU A 15 -2.67 -29.78 -7.56
C GLU A 15 -1.55 -29.89 -6.51
N PRO A 16 -0.75 -28.84 -6.31
CA PRO A 16 0.26 -28.82 -5.26
C PRO A 16 -0.39 -28.92 -3.87
N PRO A 17 0.25 -29.62 -2.91
CA PRO A 17 -0.31 -29.81 -1.58
C PRO A 17 -0.46 -28.46 -0.86
N LEU A 18 -1.59 -28.28 -0.18
CA LEU A 18 -1.82 -27.14 0.69
C LEU A 18 -0.79 -27.14 1.83
N ASN A 19 0.08 -26.13 1.84
CA ASN A 19 1.18 -26.04 2.79
C ASN A 19 0.70 -25.33 4.08
N ILE A 20 -0.40 -25.83 4.65
CA ILE A 20 -0.95 -25.35 5.92
C ILE A 20 -0.24 -26.13 7.02
N LYS A 21 0.81 -25.53 7.59
CA LYS A 21 1.39 -26.05 8.82
C LYS A 21 0.44 -25.71 9.96
N MET A 22 -0.37 -26.67 10.39
CA MET A 22 -1.00 -26.60 11.71
C MET A 22 0.09 -26.98 12.70
N ASP A 23 0.69 -25.99 13.35
CA ASP A 23 1.57 -26.25 14.48
C ASP A 23 0.74 -26.84 15.62
N GLU A 24 0.59 -28.17 15.66
CA GLU A 24 0.01 -28.90 16.79
C GLU A 24 0.97 -28.99 17.98
N ASP A 25 2.22 -28.51 17.88
CA ASP A 25 3.19 -28.55 18.98
C ASP A 25 4.11 -27.32 19.01
N GLU A 26 3.66 -26.22 19.62
CA GLU A 26 4.52 -25.15 20.12
C GLU A 26 4.52 -25.18 21.67
N SER A 27 4.82 -26.37 22.23
CA SER A 27 5.51 -26.43 23.51
C SER A 27 7.02 -26.32 23.26
N ASN A 28 7.53 -25.10 23.43
CA ASN A 28 8.88 -24.86 23.95
C ASN A 28 10.07 -25.22 23.02
N LYS A 29 10.24 -24.49 21.91
CA LYS A 29 11.56 -24.29 21.29
C LYS A 29 11.73 -22.85 20.82
N GLN A 30 12.25 -22.00 21.71
CA GLN A 30 12.96 -20.79 21.30
C GLN A 30 14.14 -21.17 20.40
N SER A 31 13.94 -21.13 19.08
CA SER A 31 15.05 -20.98 18.15
C SER A 31 15.41 -19.50 18.09
N SER A 32 16.57 -19.17 18.64
CA SER A 32 17.24 -17.88 18.40
C SER A 32 17.50 -17.73 16.91
N VAL A 33 16.61 -17.03 16.21
CA VAL A 33 16.90 -16.49 14.89
C VAL A 33 17.24 -15.03 15.11
N ASP A 34 18.48 -14.69 14.77
CA ASP A 34 19.05 -13.36 14.91
C ASP A 34 18.08 -12.28 14.48
N ALA A 35 17.80 -11.39 15.42
CA ALA A 35 17.06 -10.18 15.24
C ALA A 35 17.89 -9.19 14.40
N ASN A 36 17.98 -9.42 13.10
CA ASN A 36 18.00 -8.32 12.15
C ASN A 36 16.56 -7.90 11.88
N ILE A 37 16.00 -7.25 12.91
CA ILE A 37 14.86 -6.36 12.79
C ILE A 37 15.22 -5.37 11.68
N ILE A 38 14.60 -5.51 10.52
CA ILE A 38 14.57 -4.42 9.54
C ILE A 38 13.70 -3.34 10.19
N ASP A 39 14.38 -2.40 10.84
CA ASP A 39 13.83 -1.20 11.42
C ASP A 39 13.42 -0.27 10.28
N PHE A 40 12.11 -0.13 10.04
CA PHE A 40 11.57 0.95 9.21
C PHE A 40 11.53 2.29 9.98
N GLY A 41 12.59 2.53 10.75
CA GLY A 41 12.81 3.71 11.58
C GLY A 41 13.29 4.88 10.73
N ASN A 42 12.37 5.78 10.44
CA ASN A 42 12.62 7.15 9.99
C ASN A 42 13.35 7.30 8.65
N LEU A 43 12.59 7.16 7.56
CA LEU A 43 13.01 7.52 6.20
C LEU A 43 13.29 9.05 6.15
N ASN A 44 14.54 9.44 6.37
CA ASN A 44 15.01 10.81 6.10
C ASN A 44 14.97 11.03 4.59
N LEU A 45 13.88 11.64 4.10
CA LEU A 45 13.65 12.02 2.70
C LEU A 45 14.62 13.09 2.14
N ASN A 46 15.67 13.45 2.88
CA ASN A 46 16.68 14.44 2.49
C ASN A 46 18.10 13.86 2.38
N GLY A 47 18.26 12.53 2.49
CA GLY A 47 19.54 11.86 2.26
C GLY A 47 19.70 11.49 0.79
N GLU A 48 20.67 12.08 0.11
CA GLU A 48 21.14 11.63 -1.21
C GLU A 48 21.51 10.14 -1.14
N ILE A 49 20.93 9.35 -2.04
CA ILE A 49 21.24 7.93 -2.18
C ILE A 49 22.62 7.82 -2.82
N ASP A 50 23.62 7.41 -2.03
CA ASP A 50 25.00 7.18 -2.47
C ASP A 50 25.10 5.82 -3.17
N PHE A 51 25.08 5.85 -4.51
CA PHE A 51 25.49 4.70 -5.32
C PHE A 51 27.01 4.69 -5.36
N GLY A 52 27.63 3.99 -4.41
CA GLY A 52 29.07 3.89 -4.19
C GLY A 52 29.86 3.18 -5.30
N GLU A 53 29.61 3.50 -6.57
CA GLU A 53 30.46 3.16 -7.70
C GLU A 53 30.28 4.20 -8.80
N LYS A 54 31.24 5.12 -8.90
CA LYS A 54 31.38 5.99 -10.08
C LYS A 54 31.78 5.10 -11.25
N VAL A 55 30.81 4.72 -12.06
CA VAL A 55 31.08 4.20 -13.40
C VAL A 55 31.56 5.39 -14.23
N ASP A 56 32.88 5.52 -14.36
CA ASP A 56 33.52 6.48 -15.27
C ASP A 56 33.12 6.13 -16.71
N LEU A 57 32.16 6.87 -17.26
CA LEU A 57 31.74 6.82 -18.66
C LEU A 57 32.79 7.43 -19.63
N ASP A 58 33.98 7.80 -19.14
CA ASP A 58 35.05 8.42 -19.91
C ASP A 58 36.25 7.50 -20.19
N THR A 59 36.09 6.19 -20.02
CA THR A 59 37.09 5.24 -20.54
C THR A 59 36.80 4.95 -22.00
N ARG A 60 37.52 5.62 -22.89
CA ARG A 60 37.81 5.18 -24.27
C ARG A 60 38.44 3.78 -24.22
N GLY A 61 37.63 2.76 -24.00
CA GLY A 61 37.93 1.38 -24.32
C GLY A 61 37.15 1.05 -25.57
N ASP A 62 37.84 0.94 -26.70
CA ASP A 62 37.27 0.56 -27.98
C ASP A 62 36.52 -0.77 -27.83
N ILE A 63 35.19 -0.71 -27.85
CA ILE A 63 34.35 -1.89 -28.04
C ILE A 63 34.45 -2.22 -29.53
N ASP A 64 35.31 -3.18 -29.85
CA ASP A 64 35.49 -3.76 -31.18
C ASP A 64 34.23 -4.53 -31.58
N TRP A 65 33.44 -3.91 -32.45
CA TRP A 65 32.22 -4.48 -33.00
C TRP A 65 32.42 -5.27 -34.29
N GLY A 66 33.67 -5.68 -34.61
CA GLY A 66 33.93 -6.57 -35.74
C GLY A 66 33.62 -5.91 -37.09
N GLU A 67 34.67 -5.62 -37.84
CA GLU A 67 34.64 -5.03 -39.17
C GLU A 67 33.64 -5.72 -40.13
N GLU A 68 32.59 -5.00 -40.53
CA GLU A 68 31.74 -5.29 -41.68
C GLU A 68 32.56 -5.12 -42.97
N GLY A 69 33.27 -6.18 -43.37
CA GLY A 69 34.21 -6.07 -44.48
C GLY A 69 34.81 -7.39 -44.96
N ALA A 70 34.03 -8.48 -45.00
CA ALA A 70 34.43 -9.66 -45.76
C ALA A 70 33.21 -10.34 -46.38
N GLU A 71 33.07 -10.19 -47.69
CA GLU A 71 32.24 -11.04 -48.54
C GLU A 71 32.72 -12.49 -48.38
N GLN A 72 32.10 -13.23 -47.46
CA GLN A 72 32.29 -14.67 -47.33
C GLN A 72 31.09 -15.37 -47.97
N SER A 73 31.39 -16.03 -49.07
CA SER A 73 30.58 -17.01 -49.76
C SER A 73 29.69 -17.81 -48.81
N ILE A 74 28.39 -17.83 -49.09
CA ILE A 74 27.43 -18.76 -48.52
C ILE A 74 27.87 -20.17 -48.95
N MET A 75 28.73 -20.81 -48.16
CA MET A 75 28.88 -22.25 -48.17
C MET A 75 27.70 -22.79 -47.36
N GLU A 76 26.79 -23.44 -48.06
CA GLU A 76 25.76 -24.30 -47.50
C GLU A 76 26.48 -25.38 -46.68
N ILE A 77 26.49 -25.21 -45.36
CA ILE A 77 27.05 -26.20 -44.44
C ILE A 77 26.01 -27.31 -44.32
N ASP A 78 26.13 -28.31 -45.19
CA ASP A 78 25.42 -29.58 -45.06
C ASP A 78 26.01 -30.34 -43.86
N TYR A 79 25.35 -30.22 -42.71
CA TYR A 79 25.62 -31.09 -41.56
C TYR A 79 25.00 -32.45 -41.85
N ASN A 80 25.75 -33.28 -42.59
CA ASN A 80 25.47 -34.69 -42.81
C ASN A 80 25.76 -35.50 -41.53
N ILE A 81 25.16 -35.06 -40.41
CA ILE A 81 25.23 -35.70 -39.10
C ILE A 81 23.99 -36.60 -39.03
N SER A 82 24.19 -37.90 -39.17
CA SER A 82 23.16 -38.90 -38.89
C SER A 82 22.73 -38.79 -37.42
N LEU A 83 21.53 -38.24 -37.19
CA LEU A 83 20.94 -38.00 -35.86
C LEU A 83 20.79 -39.25 -34.98
N GLU A 84 21.01 -40.46 -35.50
CA GLU A 84 20.93 -41.71 -34.76
C GLU A 84 22.07 -41.89 -33.73
N GLU A 85 23.22 -41.22 -33.88
CA GLU A 85 24.39 -41.43 -33.01
C GLU A 85 24.56 -40.37 -31.90
N SER A 86 23.81 -39.26 -31.95
CA SER A 86 23.93 -38.17 -30.97
C SER A 86 23.09 -38.34 -29.70
N GLY A 87 22.29 -39.41 -29.57
CA GLY A 87 21.45 -39.62 -28.37
C GLY A 87 20.47 -38.47 -28.08
N ILE A 88 20.23 -37.59 -29.05
CA ILE A 88 19.24 -36.53 -28.99
C ILE A 88 17.94 -37.17 -29.48
N VAL A 89 17.12 -37.59 -28.52
CA VAL A 89 15.72 -37.91 -28.78
C VAL A 89 15.05 -36.61 -29.21
N VAL A 90 14.83 -36.46 -30.51
CA VAL A 90 13.83 -35.51 -31.00
C VAL A 90 12.50 -36.08 -30.52
N GLU A 91 12.05 -35.64 -29.34
CA GLU A 91 10.66 -35.81 -28.94
C GLU A 91 9.83 -35.18 -30.05
N THR A 92 9.22 -36.04 -30.86
CA THR A 92 8.21 -35.65 -31.82
C THR A 92 7.21 -34.78 -31.08
N VAL A 93 7.08 -33.53 -31.51
CA VAL A 93 6.13 -32.54 -31.03
C VAL A 93 4.72 -33.09 -31.24
N GLY A 94 4.29 -33.85 -30.24
CA GLY A 94 3.10 -34.68 -30.20
C GLY A 94 3.03 -35.28 -28.81
N HIS A 95 3.21 -34.44 -27.79
CA HIS A 95 2.94 -34.85 -26.42
C HIS A 95 1.42 -34.92 -26.28
N GLU A 96 0.89 -36.15 -26.29
CA GLU A 96 -0.46 -36.45 -25.83
C GLU A 96 -0.67 -35.81 -24.45
N GLY A 97 -1.38 -34.68 -24.42
CA GLY A 97 -1.88 -34.00 -23.21
C GLY A 97 -0.92 -34.04 -22.01
N GLY A 98 0.01 -33.08 -21.94
CA GLY A 98 0.92 -32.97 -20.80
C GLY A 98 0.21 -32.94 -19.43
N VAL A 99 0.91 -33.41 -18.39
CA VAL A 99 0.42 -33.37 -17.02
C VAL A 99 0.69 -31.98 -16.44
N ALA A 100 -0.37 -31.26 -16.07
CA ALA A 100 -0.23 -29.97 -15.43
C ALA A 100 0.23 -30.18 -13.97
N THR A 101 1.47 -29.78 -13.66
CA THR A 101 2.05 -29.91 -12.32
C THR A 101 2.38 -28.53 -11.73
N GLY A 102 2.24 -28.39 -10.40
CA GLY A 102 2.64 -27.19 -9.68
C GLY A 102 1.86 -25.94 -10.11
N CYS A 103 2.57 -24.91 -10.60
CA CYS A 103 1.97 -23.64 -11.01
C CYS A 103 1.03 -23.78 -12.21
N GLU A 104 1.26 -24.76 -13.07
CA GLU A 104 0.47 -24.98 -14.30
C GLU A 104 -0.88 -25.64 -14.03
N ALA A 105 -1.00 -26.31 -12.88
CA ALA A 105 -2.22 -26.94 -12.38
C ALA A 105 -3.26 -25.92 -11.89
N TYR A 106 -2.86 -24.70 -11.54
CA TYR A 106 -3.78 -23.68 -11.04
C TYR A 106 -4.69 -23.15 -12.16
N THR A 107 -5.94 -22.81 -11.81
CA THR A 107 -6.83 -22.08 -12.72
C THR A 107 -6.33 -20.65 -12.95
N VAL A 108 -6.79 -19.98 -14.02
CA VAL A 108 -6.32 -18.64 -14.41
C VAL A 108 -6.46 -17.62 -13.27
N LEU A 109 -7.54 -17.70 -12.49
CA LEU A 109 -7.81 -16.81 -11.35
C LEU A 109 -7.17 -17.25 -10.04
N ASP A 110 -6.61 -18.45 -10.01
CA ASP A 110 -5.99 -19.04 -8.83
C ASP A 110 -4.47 -18.88 -8.86
N ASN A 111 -3.84 -18.76 -10.02
CA ASN A 111 -2.43 -18.36 -10.08
C ASN A 111 -2.25 -16.91 -9.59
N PRO A 112 -1.41 -16.63 -8.57
CA PRO A 112 -1.23 -15.28 -8.03
C PRO A 112 -0.76 -14.26 -9.08
N THR A 113 0.15 -14.66 -9.98
CA THR A 113 0.69 -13.75 -11.01
C THR A 113 -0.39 -13.33 -12.00
N MET A 114 -1.12 -14.29 -12.57
CA MET A 114 -2.20 -14.00 -13.53
C MET A 114 -3.40 -13.33 -12.87
N ARG A 115 -3.72 -13.69 -11.62
CA ARG A 115 -4.76 -12.99 -10.86
C ARG A 115 -4.42 -11.51 -10.71
N SER A 116 -3.17 -11.18 -10.38
CA SER A 116 -2.73 -9.79 -10.27
C SER A 116 -2.82 -9.06 -11.62
N GLU A 117 -2.39 -9.71 -12.71
CA GLU A 117 -2.48 -9.15 -14.05
C GLU A 117 -3.92 -8.91 -14.47
N PHE A 118 -4.80 -9.88 -14.23
CA PHE A 118 -6.24 -9.78 -14.51
C PHE A 118 -6.90 -8.64 -13.74
N ILE A 119 -6.55 -8.47 -12.45
CA ILE A 119 -7.04 -7.34 -11.64
C ILE A 119 -6.54 -6.01 -12.22
N ASN A 120 -5.28 -5.93 -12.65
CA ASN A 120 -4.73 -4.73 -13.28
C ASN A 120 -5.44 -4.40 -14.60
N GLN A 121 -5.69 -5.40 -15.44
CA GLN A 121 -6.45 -5.25 -16.69
C GLN A 121 -7.89 -4.79 -16.41
N LEU A 122 -8.53 -5.27 -15.34
CA LEU A 122 -9.85 -4.79 -14.93
C LEU A 122 -9.82 -3.32 -14.48
N PHE A 123 -8.77 -2.88 -13.78
CA PHE A 123 -8.60 -1.46 -13.43
C PHE A 123 -8.35 -0.59 -14.65
N GLU A 124 -7.56 -1.06 -15.61
CA GLU A 124 -7.34 -0.38 -16.89
C GLU A 124 -8.67 -0.25 -17.66
N LEU A 125 -9.46 -1.32 -17.71
CA LEU A 125 -10.78 -1.31 -18.33
C LEU A 125 -11.74 -0.36 -17.60
N GLU A 126 -11.72 -0.32 -16.27
CA GLU A 126 -12.50 0.64 -15.49
C GLU A 126 -12.12 2.08 -15.82
N ALA A 127 -10.81 2.38 -15.91
CA ALA A 127 -10.30 3.69 -16.28
C ALA A 127 -10.71 4.08 -17.71
N PHE A 128 -10.59 3.15 -18.65
CA PHE A 128 -11.04 3.32 -20.03
C PHE A 128 -12.54 3.65 -20.10
N MET A 129 -13.39 2.90 -19.38
CA MET A 129 -14.84 3.13 -19.36
C MET A 129 -15.21 4.48 -18.71
N LYS A 130 -14.50 4.88 -17.65
CA LYS A 130 -14.67 6.21 -17.03
C LYS A 130 -14.28 7.34 -17.97
N LEU A 131 -13.15 7.21 -18.65
CA LEU A 131 -12.69 8.16 -19.66
C LEU A 131 -13.73 8.26 -20.78
N ARG A 132 -14.19 7.11 -21.29
CA ARG A 132 -15.18 7.06 -22.36
C ARG A 132 -16.51 7.72 -21.97
N LEU A 133 -16.97 7.49 -20.74
CA LEU A 133 -18.16 8.15 -20.21
C LEU A 133 -17.97 9.66 -20.07
N TYR A 134 -16.77 10.11 -19.73
CA TYR A 134 -16.44 11.53 -19.68
C TYR A 134 -16.43 12.17 -21.08
N GLU A 135 -15.87 11.48 -22.08
CA GLU A 135 -15.91 11.93 -23.48
C GLU A 135 -17.36 12.12 -23.94
N PHE A 136 -18.24 11.14 -23.71
CA PHE A 136 -19.65 11.26 -24.08
C PHE A 136 -20.40 12.41 -23.41
N LYS A 137 -19.94 12.86 -22.24
CA LYS A 137 -20.51 14.02 -21.53
C LYS A 137 -19.87 15.35 -21.95
N GLY A 138 -18.77 15.30 -22.69
CA GLY A 138 -18.05 16.45 -23.22
C GLY A 138 -18.73 17.07 -24.44
N ASP A 139 -18.26 18.28 -24.79
CA ASP A 139 -18.75 19.07 -25.92
C ASP A 139 -18.65 18.31 -27.26
N ASP A 140 -19.59 18.53 -28.18
CA ASP A 140 -19.73 17.80 -29.45
C ASP A 140 -18.45 17.77 -30.32
N LYS A 141 -17.57 18.76 -30.17
CA LYS A 141 -16.28 18.83 -30.87
C LYS A 141 -15.27 17.79 -30.39
N ASN A 142 -15.26 17.47 -29.11
CA ASN A 142 -14.38 16.44 -28.54
C ASN A 142 -14.90 15.04 -28.91
N ASN A 143 -16.22 14.87 -28.97
CA ASN A 143 -16.86 13.65 -29.45
C ASN A 143 -16.43 13.31 -30.88
N LEU A 144 -16.36 14.30 -31.79
CA LEU A 144 -15.97 14.06 -33.18
C LEU A 144 -14.53 13.51 -33.30
N LEU A 145 -13.57 14.01 -32.51
CA LEU A 145 -12.20 13.47 -32.51
C LEU A 145 -12.13 12.05 -31.92
N SER A 146 -12.83 11.80 -30.80
CA SER A 146 -12.86 10.47 -30.19
C SER A 146 -13.56 9.43 -31.09
N PHE A 147 -14.61 9.81 -31.82
CA PHE A 147 -15.26 8.92 -32.80
C PHE A 147 -14.36 8.57 -33.98
N ASN A 148 -13.53 9.51 -34.46
CA ASN A 148 -12.57 9.23 -35.55
C ASN A 148 -11.45 8.28 -35.11
N GLN A 149 -10.94 8.43 -33.87
CA GLN A 149 -9.92 7.51 -33.33
C GLN A 149 -10.46 6.08 -33.15
N MET A 150 -11.76 5.93 -32.92
CA MET A 150 -12.42 4.64 -32.69
C MET A 150 -13.04 4.02 -33.95
N GLN A 151 -12.82 4.59 -35.13
CA GLN A 151 -13.37 4.04 -36.39
C GLN A 151 -12.85 2.63 -36.69
N ASN A 152 -11.68 2.27 -36.18
CA ASN A 152 -11.08 0.93 -36.29
C ASN A 152 -11.37 0.03 -35.06
N ALA A 153 -12.09 0.52 -34.06
CA ALA A 153 -12.43 -0.26 -32.87
C ALA A 153 -13.55 -1.27 -33.17
N SER A 154 -13.74 -2.26 -32.30
CA SER A 154 -14.82 -3.25 -32.44
C SER A 154 -16.21 -2.60 -32.53
N SER A 155 -17.12 -3.23 -33.28
CA SER A 155 -18.51 -2.77 -33.47
C SER A 155 -19.24 -2.52 -32.15
N ILE A 156 -18.91 -3.28 -31.11
CA ILE A 156 -19.44 -3.11 -29.74
C ILE A 156 -19.12 -1.73 -29.17
N LEU A 157 -17.91 -1.22 -29.44
CA LEU A 157 -17.45 0.09 -28.97
C LEU A 157 -17.90 1.24 -29.88
N GLN A 158 -18.14 0.97 -31.17
CA GLN A 158 -18.69 1.98 -32.10
C GLN A 158 -20.17 2.24 -31.85
N LEU A 159 -20.94 1.20 -31.52
CA LEU A 159 -22.37 1.26 -31.25
C LEU A 159 -22.68 1.55 -29.76
N SER A 160 -21.66 1.72 -28.92
CA SER A 160 -21.85 1.97 -27.49
C SER A 160 -22.51 3.33 -27.26
N THR A 161 -23.58 3.35 -26.48
CA THR A 161 -24.22 4.56 -25.94
C THR A 161 -23.71 4.86 -24.52
N THR A 162 -24.03 6.05 -24.01
CA THR A 162 -23.78 6.45 -22.63
C THR A 162 -24.32 5.44 -21.62
N GLU A 163 -25.55 4.97 -21.83
CA GLU A 163 -26.21 3.99 -20.96
C GLU A 163 -25.51 2.62 -21.00
N THR A 164 -25.18 2.12 -22.19
CA THR A 164 -24.47 0.83 -22.31
C THR A 164 -23.09 0.88 -21.66
N THR A 165 -22.36 1.98 -21.82
CA THR A 165 -21.03 2.19 -21.21
C THR A 165 -21.13 2.27 -19.69
N GLN A 166 -22.16 2.94 -19.16
CA GLN A 166 -22.43 2.97 -17.73
C GLN A 166 -22.76 1.58 -17.17
N ASN A 167 -23.56 0.79 -17.89
CA ASN A 167 -23.87 -0.59 -17.48
C ASN A 167 -22.62 -1.49 -17.49
N MET A 168 -21.76 -1.36 -18.52
CA MET A 168 -20.48 -2.07 -18.56
C MET A 168 -19.58 -1.68 -17.38
N LEU A 169 -19.49 -0.39 -17.07
CA LEU A 169 -18.73 0.11 -15.91
C LEU A 169 -19.26 -0.47 -14.59
N ASN A 170 -20.59 -0.48 -14.40
CA ASN A 170 -21.20 -1.05 -13.20
C ASN A 170 -20.86 -2.55 -13.05
N ASN A 171 -20.92 -3.32 -14.14
CA ASN A 171 -20.55 -4.74 -14.11
C ASN A 171 -19.07 -4.95 -13.73
N ILE A 172 -18.17 -4.14 -14.29
CA ILE A 172 -16.73 -4.19 -13.95
C ILE A 172 -16.54 -3.89 -12.47
N GLN A 173 -17.24 -2.88 -11.93
CA GLN A 173 -17.14 -2.51 -10.53
C GLN A 173 -17.68 -3.61 -9.60
N VAL A 174 -18.75 -4.30 -9.97
CA VAL A 174 -19.26 -5.46 -9.23
C VAL A 174 -18.20 -6.57 -9.20
N ILE A 175 -17.63 -6.94 -10.36
CA ILE A 175 -16.58 -7.96 -10.46
C ILE A 175 -15.35 -7.58 -9.63
N LEU A 176 -14.90 -6.31 -9.71
CA LEU A 176 -13.80 -5.81 -8.89
C LEU A 176 -14.13 -5.90 -7.41
N SER A 177 -15.35 -5.58 -6.99
CA SER A 177 -15.76 -5.65 -5.58
C SER A 177 -15.75 -7.08 -5.03
N GLU A 178 -16.15 -8.05 -5.84
CA GLU A 178 -16.10 -9.47 -5.48
C GLU A 178 -14.66 -9.99 -5.45
N MET A 179 -13.84 -9.64 -6.45
CA MET A 179 -12.44 -10.07 -6.53
C MET A 179 -11.54 -9.44 -5.46
N LEU A 180 -11.82 -8.19 -5.09
CA LEU A 180 -11.10 -7.45 -4.04
C LEU A 180 -11.71 -7.65 -2.66
N HIS A 181 -12.74 -8.49 -2.52
CA HIS A 181 -13.32 -8.76 -1.22
C HIS A 181 -12.27 -9.35 -0.28
N ASN A 182 -12.19 -8.82 0.94
CA ASN A 182 -11.11 -9.15 1.87
C ASN A 182 -11.02 -10.66 2.17
N ASN A 183 -12.18 -11.33 2.26
CA ASN A 183 -12.22 -12.78 2.48
C ASN A 183 -11.59 -13.57 1.33
N VAL A 184 -11.80 -13.13 0.08
CA VAL A 184 -11.22 -13.77 -1.11
C VAL A 184 -9.70 -13.54 -1.14
N GLN A 185 -9.26 -12.32 -0.82
CA GLN A 185 -7.82 -12.01 -0.71
C GLN A 185 -7.14 -12.83 0.38
N HIS A 186 -7.74 -12.90 1.58
CA HIS A 186 -7.22 -13.72 2.67
C HIS A 186 -7.15 -15.20 2.28
N LEU A 187 -8.20 -15.75 1.69
CA LEU A 187 -8.22 -17.17 1.27
C LEU A 187 -7.17 -17.47 0.20
N HIS A 188 -7.05 -16.59 -0.79
CA HIS A 188 -6.02 -16.69 -1.82
C HIS A 188 -4.62 -16.63 -1.21
N ASN A 189 -4.39 -15.70 -0.28
CA ASN A 189 -3.11 -15.58 0.39
C ASN A 189 -2.77 -16.77 1.28
N ILE A 190 -3.75 -17.36 1.97
CA ILE A 190 -3.57 -18.59 2.76
C ILE A 190 -3.16 -19.76 1.86
N LYS A 191 -3.74 -19.85 0.65
CA LYS A 191 -3.44 -20.92 -0.30
C LYS A 191 -2.02 -20.83 -0.87
N HIS A 192 -1.58 -19.63 -1.24
CA HIS A 192 -0.31 -19.42 -1.96
C HIS A 192 0.86 -19.02 -1.08
N TYR A 193 0.61 -18.44 0.09
CA TYR A 193 1.63 -17.96 1.02
C TYR A 193 1.53 -18.68 2.36
N PRO A 194 2.37 -19.70 2.64
CA PRO A 194 2.27 -20.52 3.84
C PRO A 194 2.46 -19.73 5.14
N LYS A 195 3.28 -18.68 5.12
CA LYS A 195 3.57 -17.84 6.30
C LYS A 195 2.51 -16.75 6.54
N TYR A 196 1.52 -16.63 5.66
CA TYR A 196 0.57 -15.52 5.72
C TYR A 196 -0.26 -15.53 7.01
N VAL A 197 -0.69 -16.71 7.45
CA VAL A 197 -1.45 -16.89 8.69
C VAL A 197 -0.63 -16.41 9.90
N ASP A 198 0.65 -16.80 9.97
CA ASP A 198 1.55 -16.39 11.05
C ASP A 198 1.76 -14.88 11.08
N ILE A 199 1.98 -14.28 9.91
CA ILE A 199 2.13 -12.83 9.75
C ILE A 199 0.86 -12.11 10.23
N VAL A 200 -0.32 -12.57 9.80
CA VAL A 200 -1.60 -11.99 10.22
C VAL A 200 -1.79 -12.13 11.74
N ALA A 201 -1.42 -13.28 12.32
CA ALA A 201 -1.49 -13.50 13.76
C ALA A 201 -0.55 -12.57 14.54
N ILE A 202 0.68 -12.34 14.05
CA ILE A 202 1.63 -11.39 14.64
C ILE A 202 1.07 -9.97 14.56
N ILE A 203 0.56 -9.56 13.41
CA ILE A 203 -0.05 -8.23 13.23
C ILE A 203 -1.23 -8.05 14.18
N LEU A 204 -2.08 -9.06 14.34
CA LEU A 204 -3.21 -9.00 15.26
C LEU A 204 -2.75 -8.84 16.72
N LYS A 205 -1.73 -9.60 17.15
CA LYS A 205 -1.12 -9.46 18.48
C LYS A 205 -0.53 -8.06 18.69
N GLN A 206 0.14 -7.51 17.69
CA GLN A 206 0.68 -6.14 17.74
C GLN A 206 -0.44 -5.09 17.87
N LYS A 207 -1.54 -5.25 17.12
CA LYS A 207 -2.72 -4.37 17.22
C LYS A 207 -3.39 -4.47 18.59
N LEU A 208 -3.51 -5.66 19.16
CA LEU A 208 -4.01 -5.85 20.52
C LEU A 208 -3.13 -5.11 21.54
N ASN A 209 -1.81 -5.30 21.48
CA ASN A 209 -0.88 -4.62 22.36
C ASN A 209 -0.95 -3.09 22.22
N LEU A 210 -1.12 -2.57 20.99
CA LEU A 210 -1.34 -1.15 20.73
C LEU A 210 -2.60 -0.64 21.44
N ILE A 211 -3.70 -1.39 21.35
CA ILE A 211 -4.97 -1.05 22.02
C ILE A 211 -4.76 -0.99 23.54
N ASP A 212 -4.11 -1.99 24.12
CA ASP A 212 -3.82 -2.01 25.56
C ASP A 212 -2.99 -0.79 25.99
N ARG A 213 -1.95 -0.44 25.21
CA ARG A 213 -1.15 0.77 25.44
C ARG A 213 -2.00 2.04 25.35
N MET A 214 -2.88 2.14 24.36
CA MET A 214 -3.77 3.30 24.22
C MET A 214 -4.72 3.43 25.41
N ILE A 215 -5.24 2.32 25.94
CA ILE A 215 -6.09 2.31 27.13
C ILE A 215 -5.30 2.83 28.35
N THR A 216 -4.11 2.29 28.61
CA THR A 216 -3.26 2.77 29.73
C THR A 216 -2.88 4.24 29.59
N GLN A 217 -2.62 4.70 28.36
CA GLN A 217 -2.33 6.11 28.09
C GLN A 217 -3.55 7.00 28.32
N GLN A 218 -4.75 6.53 27.96
CA GLN A 218 -6.00 7.25 28.21
C GLN A 218 -6.23 7.43 29.72
N GLU A 219 -6.02 6.39 30.52
CA GLU A 219 -6.11 6.46 31.98
C GLU A 219 -5.09 7.42 32.58
N PHE A 220 -3.83 7.37 32.13
CA PHE A 220 -2.78 8.28 32.57
C PHE A 220 -3.10 9.74 32.25
N VAL A 221 -3.59 10.03 31.04
CA VAL A 221 -4.00 11.38 30.63
C VAL A 221 -5.18 11.86 31.48
N ARG A 222 -6.14 10.98 31.78
CA ARG A 222 -7.29 11.31 32.64
C ARG A 222 -6.84 11.64 34.06
N GLN A 223 -5.94 10.85 34.65
CA GLN A 223 -5.39 11.14 35.97
C GLN A 223 -4.63 12.48 35.98
N LYS A 224 -3.79 12.73 34.98
CA LYS A 224 -3.06 14.00 34.85
C LYS A 224 -4.02 15.19 34.70
N GLN A 225 -5.13 15.02 33.99
CA GLN A 225 -6.17 16.03 33.85
C GLN A 225 -6.81 16.36 35.21
N ASP A 226 -7.17 15.34 35.99
CA ASP A 226 -7.76 15.52 37.32
C ASP A 226 -6.77 16.18 38.30
N ASP A 227 -5.50 15.78 38.28
CA ASP A 227 -4.45 16.41 39.10
C ASP A 227 -4.25 17.89 38.74
N THR A 228 -4.20 18.20 37.44
CA THR A 228 -4.07 19.58 36.96
C THR A 228 -5.29 20.41 37.37
N ARG A 229 -6.50 19.82 37.30
CA ARG A 229 -7.74 20.47 37.73
C ARG A 229 -7.72 20.78 39.23
N ASN A 230 -7.28 19.82 40.05
CA ASN A 230 -7.11 20.02 41.50
C ASN A 230 -6.09 21.13 41.81
N GLN A 231 -4.99 21.21 41.06
CA GLN A 231 -4.01 22.29 41.20
C GLN A 231 -4.60 23.65 40.82
N ILE A 232 -5.36 23.73 39.72
CA ILE A 232 -6.06 24.94 39.31
C ILE A 232 -7.03 25.41 40.40
N ASP A 233 -7.80 24.51 41.00
CA ASP A 233 -8.76 24.87 42.04
C ASP A 233 -8.07 25.39 43.32
N LYS A 234 -6.93 24.79 43.71
CA LYS A 234 -6.08 25.30 44.80
C LYS A 234 -5.50 26.68 44.49
N LEU A 235 -4.96 26.88 43.28
CA LEU A 235 -4.39 28.16 42.87
C LEU A 235 -5.46 29.25 42.77
N ARG A 236 -6.68 28.91 42.29
CA ARG A 236 -7.82 29.83 42.25
C ARG A 236 -8.26 30.29 43.64
N SER A 237 -8.28 29.40 44.63
CA SER A 237 -8.65 29.78 46.00
C SER A 237 -7.59 30.69 46.64
N LEU A 238 -6.30 30.41 46.43
CA LEU A 238 -5.20 31.27 46.86
C LEU A 238 -5.23 32.63 46.16
N LEU A 239 -5.47 32.66 44.86
CA LEU A 239 -5.62 33.90 44.09
C LEU A 239 -6.76 34.77 44.66
N LYS A 240 -7.91 34.16 44.96
CA LYS A 240 -9.04 34.85 45.57
C LYS A 240 -8.69 35.46 46.94
N LEU A 241 -7.94 34.72 47.77
CA LEU A 241 -7.47 35.21 49.07
C LEU A 241 -6.50 36.38 48.90
N ILE A 242 -5.53 36.29 47.98
CA ILE A 242 -4.58 37.37 47.69
C ILE A 242 -5.32 38.62 47.21
N ILE A 243 -6.28 38.48 46.28
CA ILE A 243 -7.10 39.60 45.80
C ILE A 243 -7.82 40.27 46.98
N GLN A 244 -8.42 39.49 47.89
CA GLN A 244 -9.09 40.04 49.07
C GLN A 244 -8.12 40.82 49.97
N ARG A 245 -6.96 40.25 50.29
CA ARG A 245 -5.94 40.90 51.13
C ARG A 245 -5.39 42.17 50.48
N THR A 246 -5.17 42.17 49.18
CA THR A 246 -4.71 43.36 48.45
C THR A 246 -5.79 44.45 48.43
N LYS A 247 -7.09 44.10 48.34
CA LYS A 247 -8.19 45.07 48.51
C LYS A 247 -8.23 45.64 49.93
N GLU A 248 -8.09 44.81 50.96
CA GLU A 248 -8.02 45.25 52.35
C GLU A 248 -6.86 46.25 52.55
N LEU A 249 -5.65 45.88 52.11
CA LEU A 249 -4.45 46.73 52.17
C LEU A 249 -4.64 48.04 51.40
N GLN A 250 -5.24 48.00 50.21
CA GLN A 250 -5.57 49.20 49.44
C GLN A 250 -6.46 50.14 50.26
N THR A 251 -7.53 49.64 50.89
CA THR A 251 -8.41 50.48 51.71
C THR A 251 -7.72 51.05 52.95
N GLU A 252 -6.77 50.32 53.55
CA GLU A 252 -5.97 50.82 54.67
C GLU A 252 -5.02 51.93 54.24
N ILE A 253 -4.35 51.76 53.10
CA ILE A 253 -3.45 52.77 52.53
C ILE A 253 -4.24 54.03 52.17
N GLU A 254 -5.38 53.89 51.49
CA GLU A 254 -6.27 55.02 51.16
C GLU A 254 -6.71 55.78 52.42
N ARG A 255 -7.10 55.05 53.48
CA ARG A 255 -7.45 55.63 54.78
C ARG A 255 -6.27 56.34 55.45
N ASN A 256 -5.06 55.76 55.38
CA ASN A 256 -3.86 56.35 55.99
C ASN A 256 -3.44 57.64 55.27
N ILE A 257 -3.45 57.63 53.93
CA ILE A 257 -3.18 58.81 53.11
C ILE A 257 -4.24 59.89 53.37
N SER A 258 -5.53 59.53 53.40
CA SER A 258 -6.61 60.48 53.68
C SER A 258 -6.45 61.20 55.01
N LYS A 259 -6.05 60.48 56.09
CA LYS A 259 -5.72 61.08 57.39
C LYS A 259 -4.56 62.07 57.30
N LYS A 260 -3.52 61.74 56.53
CA LYS A 260 -2.35 62.61 56.33
C LYS A 260 -2.69 63.89 55.53
N TYR A 261 -3.69 63.83 54.65
CA TYR A 261 -4.13 64.93 53.79
C TYR A 261 -5.47 65.55 54.23
N LYS A 262 -5.63 65.83 55.52
CA LYS A 262 -6.78 66.58 56.08
C LYS A 262 -8.16 66.01 55.68
N ASN A 263 -8.31 64.69 55.68
CA ASN A 263 -9.55 63.97 55.35
C ASN A 263 -10.07 64.20 53.92
N ARG A 264 -9.20 64.49 52.95
CA ARG A 264 -9.59 64.45 51.54
C ARG A 264 -9.68 62.99 51.08
N MET A 265 -10.70 62.66 50.29
CA MET A 265 -10.87 61.32 49.69
C MET A 265 -9.71 61.05 48.72
N VAL A 266 -9.08 59.89 48.86
CA VAL A 266 -8.00 59.43 47.97
C VAL A 266 -8.33 58.01 47.52
N HIS A 267 -8.25 57.78 46.21
CA HIS A 267 -8.45 56.46 45.59
C HIS A 267 -7.18 56.04 44.86
N LEU A 268 -6.73 54.82 45.11
CA LEU A 268 -5.59 54.22 44.43
C LEU A 268 -6.07 53.55 43.13
N THR A 269 -5.61 54.04 41.98
CA THR A 269 -5.95 53.47 40.66
C THR A 269 -4.81 52.61 40.13
N GLY A 270 -5.14 51.42 39.58
CA GLY A 270 -4.22 50.61 38.76
C GLY A 270 -3.81 49.22 39.28
N GLY A 271 -4.17 48.82 40.51
CA GLY A 271 -3.67 47.55 41.09
C GLY A 271 -4.64 46.37 41.05
N VAL A 272 -5.84 46.52 41.60
CA VAL A 272 -6.72 45.38 41.95
C VAL A 272 -8.02 45.34 41.14
N ASN A 273 -8.28 46.35 40.32
CA ASN A 273 -9.46 46.42 39.43
C ASN A 273 -9.17 45.93 38.00
N THR A 274 -7.91 45.59 37.70
CA THR A 274 -7.42 45.16 36.38
C THR A 274 -7.11 43.65 36.32
N LEU A 275 -7.25 42.94 37.44
CA LEU A 275 -7.09 41.48 37.60
C LEU A 275 -8.46 40.84 37.88
#